data_AF-A0A529I948-F1
#
_entry.id   AF-A0A529I948-F1
#
_cell.length_a   1.000
_cell.length_b   1.000
_cell.length_c   1.000
_cell.angle_alpha   90.00
_cell.angle_beta   90.00
_cell.angle_gamma   90.00
#
_symmetry.space_group_name_H-M   'P 1'
#
loop_
_entity.id
_entity.type
_entity.pdbx_description
1 polymer ?
#
loop_
_entity_poly.entity_id
_entity_poly.type
_entity_poly.pdbx_seq_one_letter_code
_entity_poly.pdbx_strand_id
1 'polypeptide(L)'
;GWRFDWVSSYASDFNFDMQVSFTDKQIAAGDTTYNFERRARTSKDLPGSSVFYRDEAGDIFLTFTSRARGGDQLIGAYHYLDMTPKGRNETGPYGGLMDWVRLHDEYGDVSEPPSACCD
;
A
#
# COMPACT_ATOMS: atom_id res chain seq x y z
N GLY A 1 5.54 20.12 -7.66
CA GLY A 1 5.04 19.05 -6.79
C GLY A 1 3.59 18.76 -7.11
N TRP A 2 3.04 17.70 -6.51
CA TRP A 2 1.63 17.33 -6.61
C TRP A 2 0.74 18.42 -5.96
N ARG A 3 -0.45 18.68 -6.52
CA ARG A 3 -1.33 19.82 -6.14
C ARG A 3 -2.75 19.41 -5.72
N PHE A 4 -2.95 18.18 -5.29
CA PHE A 4 -4.23 17.74 -4.73
C PHE A 4 -4.14 17.58 -3.21
N ASP A 5 -5.31 17.58 -2.57
CA ASP A 5 -5.42 17.37 -1.14
C ASP A 5 -5.02 15.94 -0.77
N TRP A 6 -3.99 15.83 0.05
CA TRP A 6 -3.58 14.56 0.65
C TRP A 6 -4.37 14.36 1.94
N VAL A 7 -5.14 13.29 1.97
CA VAL A 7 -5.90 12.86 3.16
C VAL A 7 -5.40 11.50 3.62
N SER A 8 -5.58 11.21 4.90
CA SER A 8 -5.20 9.95 5.52
C SER A 8 -6.44 9.23 6.04
N SER A 9 -6.47 7.91 5.91
CA SER A 9 -7.48 7.05 6.53
C SER A 9 -7.18 6.71 7.99
N TYR A 10 -6.16 7.34 8.59
CA TYR A 10 -5.81 7.14 10.00
C TYR A 10 -7.03 7.34 10.93
N ALA A 11 -7.17 6.44 11.90
CA ALA A 11 -8.28 6.40 12.87
C ALA A 11 -9.68 6.29 12.23
N SER A 12 -9.80 5.72 11.03
CA SER A 12 -11.06 5.36 10.39
C SER A 12 -11.14 3.85 10.08
N ASP A 13 -12.33 3.38 9.74
CA ASP A 13 -12.62 2.02 9.28
C ASP A 13 -12.42 1.83 7.77
N PHE A 14 -12.14 2.91 7.02
CA PHE A 14 -12.07 2.92 5.56
C PHE A 14 -11.25 1.77 4.96
N ASN A 15 -10.05 1.50 5.48
CA ASN A 15 -9.21 0.43 4.93
C ASN A 15 -9.78 -0.98 5.17
N PHE A 16 -10.51 -1.18 6.27
CA PHE A 16 -11.18 -2.44 6.60
C PHE A 16 -12.38 -2.67 5.68
N ASP A 17 -13.17 -1.62 5.42
CA ASP A 17 -14.30 -1.66 4.47
C ASP A 17 -13.83 -1.96 3.04
N MET A 18 -12.66 -1.41 2.66
CA MET A 18 -12.03 -1.70 1.38
C MET A 18 -11.33 -3.08 1.32
N GLN A 19 -11.35 -3.83 2.42
CA GLN A 19 -10.74 -5.17 2.57
C GLN A 19 -9.25 -5.19 2.27
N VAL A 20 -8.53 -4.14 2.70
CA VAL A 20 -7.08 -4.02 2.58
C VAL A 20 -6.37 -3.99 3.94
N SER A 21 -7.12 -3.81 5.04
CA SER A 21 -6.63 -3.96 6.41
C SER A 21 -7.42 -5.04 7.17
N PHE A 22 -6.76 -5.70 8.12
CA PHE A 22 -7.33 -6.79 8.92
C PHE A 22 -7.06 -6.61 10.41
N THR A 23 -8.06 -6.95 11.21
CA THR A 23 -7.91 -6.99 12.67
C THR A 23 -7.10 -8.21 13.10
N ASP A 24 -6.48 -8.14 14.28
CA ASP A 24 -5.74 -9.28 14.86
C ASP A 24 -6.63 -10.52 15.02
N LYS A 25 -7.92 -10.31 15.33
CA LYS A 25 -8.90 -11.39 15.43
C LYS A 25 -9.16 -12.06 14.08
N GLN A 26 -9.28 -11.27 13.00
CA GLN A 26 -9.47 -11.81 11.65
C GLN A 26 -8.25 -12.63 11.20
N ILE A 27 -7.04 -12.11 11.44
CA ILE A 27 -5.79 -12.82 11.15
C ILE A 27 -5.71 -14.14 11.93
N ALA A 28 -5.94 -14.11 13.25
CA ALA A 28 -5.89 -15.30 14.09
C ALA A 28 -6.91 -16.37 13.68
N ALA A 29 -8.08 -15.95 13.18
CA ALA A 29 -9.13 -16.85 12.70
C ALA A 29 -8.95 -17.30 11.24
N GLY A 30 -7.98 -16.75 10.50
CA GLY A 30 -7.86 -16.95 9.05
C GLY A 30 -9.03 -16.32 8.25
N ASP A 31 -9.75 -15.39 8.86
CA ASP A 31 -10.89 -14.64 8.31
C ASP A 31 -10.41 -13.40 7.57
N THR A 32 -9.57 -13.60 6.56
CA THR A 32 -9.00 -12.50 5.77
C THR A 32 -9.39 -12.67 4.31
N THR A 33 -10.46 -11.98 3.91
CA THR A 33 -10.87 -11.87 2.50
C THR A 33 -10.06 -10.79 1.83
N TYR A 34 -9.33 -11.15 0.77
CA TYR A 34 -8.55 -10.22 -0.03
C TYR A 34 -8.52 -10.70 -1.48
N ASN A 35 -8.74 -9.78 -2.43
CA ASN A 35 -8.79 -10.11 -3.85
C ASN A 35 -9.84 -11.22 -4.16
N PHE A 36 -11.04 -11.08 -3.56
CA PHE A 36 -12.17 -12.01 -3.70
C PHE A 36 -11.91 -13.45 -3.18
N GLU A 37 -10.77 -13.67 -2.55
CA GLU A 37 -10.39 -14.95 -1.97
C GLU A 37 -10.29 -14.81 -0.44
N ARG A 38 -10.94 -15.73 0.27
CA ARG A 38 -10.75 -15.88 1.71
C ARG A 38 -9.59 -16.84 1.96
N ARG A 39 -8.52 -16.35 2.57
CA ARG A 39 -7.33 -17.15 2.87
C ARG A 39 -6.65 -16.60 4.10
N ALA A 40 -6.09 -17.46 4.95
CA ALA A 40 -5.28 -17.01 6.09
C ALA A 40 -4.08 -16.16 5.63
N ARG A 41 -3.93 -14.97 6.22
CA ARG A 41 -2.82 -14.04 5.98
C ARG A 41 -2.22 -13.59 7.29
N THR A 42 -0.95 -13.23 7.26
CA THR A 42 -0.21 -12.74 8.44
C THR A 42 -0.01 -11.23 8.44
N SER A 43 -0.13 -10.57 7.27
CA SER A 43 -0.02 -9.12 7.16
C SER A 43 -1.31 -8.44 7.64
N LYS A 44 -1.16 -7.37 8.42
CA LYS A 44 -2.28 -6.50 8.84
C LYS A 44 -2.78 -5.64 7.70
N ASP A 45 -1.90 -5.26 6.79
CA ASP A 45 -2.20 -4.39 5.65
C ASP A 45 -1.70 -4.99 4.35
N LEU A 46 -2.48 -4.79 3.28
CA LEU A 46 -2.17 -5.22 1.93
C LEU A 46 -2.46 -4.09 0.94
N PRO A 47 -1.79 -4.08 -0.23
CA PRO A 47 -2.02 -3.01 -1.19
C PRO A 47 -3.41 -3.09 -1.82
N GLY A 48 -3.98 -1.93 -2.12
CA GLY A 48 -5.16 -1.80 -2.95
C GLY A 48 -5.29 -0.39 -3.49
N SER A 49 -6.03 -0.26 -4.58
CA SER A 49 -6.32 1.02 -5.22
C SER A 49 -7.78 1.08 -5.56
N SER A 50 -8.43 2.19 -5.23
CA SER A 50 -9.85 2.39 -5.48
C SER A 50 -10.09 3.79 -6.03
N VAL A 51 -11.02 3.89 -6.97
CA VAL A 51 -11.45 5.17 -7.53
C VAL A 51 -12.92 5.33 -7.21
N PHE A 52 -13.25 6.51 -6.70
CA PHE A 52 -14.61 6.88 -6.37
C PHE A 52 -15.06 8.02 -7.28
N TYR A 53 -16.35 8.00 -7.63
CA TYR A 53 -17.00 9.08 -8.34
C TYR A 53 -18.14 9.63 -7.49
N ARG A 54 -18.23 10.96 -7.42
CA ARG A 54 -19.37 11.65 -6.81
C ARG A 54 -20.22 12.26 -7.90
N ASP A 55 -21.51 11.94 -7.92
CA ASP A 55 -22.43 12.53 -8.91
C ASP A 55 -23.00 13.89 -8.45
N GLU A 56 -23.90 14.45 -9.26
CA GLU A 56 -24.55 15.74 -8.99
C GLU A 56 -25.55 15.68 -7.81
N ALA A 57 -26.13 14.51 -7.53
CA ALA A 57 -27.01 14.29 -6.38
C ALA A 57 -26.21 14.16 -5.07
N GLY A 58 -24.91 13.90 -5.18
CA GLY A 58 -23.99 13.77 -4.07
C GLY A 58 -23.69 12.33 -3.67
N ASP A 59 -24.21 11.35 -4.42
CA ASP A 59 -23.98 9.93 -4.22
C ASP A 59 -22.55 9.55 -4.58
N ILE A 60 -21.97 8.60 -3.83
CA ILE A 60 -20.58 8.14 -4.01
C ILE A 60 -20.57 6.72 -4.55
N PHE A 61 -19.90 6.52 -5.68
CA PHE A 61 -19.79 5.23 -6.37
C PHE A 61 -18.34 4.74 -6.34
N LEU A 62 -18.13 3.49 -5.93
CA LEU A 62 -16.86 2.78 -6.14
C LEU A 62 -16.81 2.31 -7.61
N THR A 63 -16.13 3.07 -8.46
CA THR A 63 -16.11 2.83 -9.92
C THR A 63 -14.96 1.92 -10.35
N PHE A 64 -13.93 1.81 -9.53
CA PHE A 64 -12.80 0.92 -9.75
C PHE A 64 -12.25 0.43 -8.42
N THR A 65 -11.91 -0.85 -8.36
CA THR A 65 -11.13 -1.41 -7.26
C THR A 65 -10.14 -2.44 -7.78
N SER A 66 -8.95 -2.42 -7.23
CA SER A 66 -7.85 -3.30 -7.59
C SER A 66 -7.08 -3.68 -6.34
N ARG A 67 -6.67 -4.94 -6.27
CA ARG A 67 -5.93 -5.55 -5.16
C ARG A 67 -4.85 -6.46 -5.72
N ALA A 68 -3.95 -6.90 -4.85
CA ALA A 68 -2.80 -7.72 -5.19
C ALA A 68 -1.95 -7.07 -6.30
N ARG A 69 -1.68 -7.82 -7.36
CA ARG A 69 -0.87 -7.41 -8.52
C ARG A 69 -1.51 -6.33 -9.38
N GLY A 70 -2.78 -6.00 -9.16
CA GLY A 70 -3.45 -4.97 -9.95
C GLY A 70 -2.95 -3.55 -9.64
N GLY A 71 -2.07 -3.37 -8.64
CA GLY A 71 -1.35 -2.13 -8.39
C GLY A 71 0.03 -2.04 -9.07
N ASP A 72 0.53 -3.11 -9.69
CA ASP A 72 1.91 -3.17 -10.21
C ASP A 72 2.19 -2.02 -11.22
N GLN A 73 1.19 -1.65 -12.03
CA GLN A 73 1.27 -0.52 -12.99
C GLN A 73 1.56 0.83 -12.33
N LEU A 74 1.21 1.00 -11.06
CA LEU A 74 1.48 2.21 -10.29
C LEU A 74 2.89 2.22 -9.69
N ILE A 75 3.60 1.08 -9.72
CA ILE A 75 4.96 0.93 -9.20
C ILE A 75 5.97 1.07 -10.35
N GLY A 76 5.97 2.24 -10.98
CA GLY A 76 6.73 2.50 -12.21
C GLY A 76 8.24 2.24 -12.08
N ALA A 77 8.83 2.43 -10.89
CA ALA A 77 10.24 2.14 -10.65
C ALA A 77 10.58 0.67 -10.97
N TYR A 78 9.74 -0.29 -10.54
CA TYR A 78 9.97 -1.70 -10.83
C TYR A 78 9.84 -2.02 -12.31
N HIS A 79 8.89 -1.40 -12.99
CA HIS A 79 8.73 -1.59 -14.44
C HIS A 79 9.99 -1.16 -15.20
N TYR A 80 10.64 -0.07 -14.80
CA TYR A 80 11.91 0.36 -15.41
C TYR A 80 13.05 -0.62 -15.11
N LEU A 81 13.15 -1.10 -13.88
CA LEU A 81 14.21 -2.05 -13.50
C LEU A 81 14.07 -3.40 -14.22
N ASP A 82 12.84 -3.89 -14.39
CA ASP A 82 12.52 -5.15 -15.07
C ASP A 82 12.94 -5.15 -16.54
N MET A 83 13.05 -3.98 -17.18
CA MET A 83 13.54 -3.84 -18.55
C MET A 83 15.08 -3.91 -18.67
N THR A 84 15.82 -3.81 -17.57
CA THR A 84 17.28 -3.81 -17.60
C THR A 84 17.85 -5.23 -17.56
N PRO A 85 19.07 -5.50 -18.08
CA PRO A 85 19.65 -6.85 -18.11
C PRO A 85 19.80 -7.53 -16.75
N LYS A 86 19.89 -6.76 -15.65
CA LYS A 86 19.96 -7.29 -14.28
C LYS A 86 18.59 -7.34 -13.58
N GLY A 87 17.52 -6.92 -14.26
CA GLY A 87 16.20 -6.78 -13.68
C GLY A 87 16.24 -5.92 -12.41
N ARG A 88 15.46 -6.31 -11.40
CA ARG A 88 15.48 -5.67 -10.07
C ARG A 88 16.75 -5.92 -9.28
N ASN A 89 17.54 -6.95 -9.63
CA ASN A 89 18.79 -7.34 -8.97
C ASN A 89 18.67 -7.41 -7.42
N GLU A 90 17.56 -7.95 -6.93
CA GLU A 90 17.26 -8.05 -5.49
C GLU A 90 17.97 -9.27 -4.89
N THR A 91 19.01 -9.03 -4.11
CA THR A 91 19.87 -10.07 -3.51
C THR A 91 19.76 -10.10 -1.98
N GLY A 92 18.62 -9.66 -1.44
CA GLY A 92 18.42 -9.62 0.00
C GLY A 92 18.29 -11.01 0.61
N PRO A 93 18.20 -11.07 1.95
CA PRO A 93 18.24 -12.33 2.68
C PRO A 93 17.02 -13.24 2.45
N TYR A 94 15.92 -12.71 1.91
CA TYR A 94 14.68 -13.46 1.72
C TYR A 94 14.44 -13.86 0.26
N GLY A 95 15.21 -13.30 -0.70
CA GLY A 95 15.07 -13.56 -2.12
C GLY A 95 13.72 -13.15 -2.71
N GLY A 96 13.00 -12.24 -2.05
CA GLY A 96 11.67 -11.79 -2.42
C GLY A 96 11.68 -10.45 -3.17
N LEU A 97 10.55 -10.15 -3.83
CA LEU A 97 10.33 -8.96 -4.70
C LEU A 97 10.33 -7.59 -3.98
N MET A 98 10.65 -7.56 -2.68
CA MET A 98 10.61 -6.37 -1.82
C MET A 98 11.79 -6.33 -0.85
N ASP A 99 12.84 -7.11 -1.09
CA ASP A 99 13.93 -7.36 -0.15
C ASP A 99 14.75 -6.12 0.23
N TRP A 100 14.75 -5.10 -0.62
CA TRP A 100 15.45 -3.84 -0.41
C TRP A 100 14.54 -2.74 0.15
N VAL A 101 13.22 -2.89 0.05
CA VAL A 101 12.27 -1.86 0.50
C VAL A 101 12.27 -1.85 2.01
N ARG A 102 12.47 -0.65 2.57
CA ARG A 102 12.38 -0.39 4.01
C ARG A 102 11.33 0.67 4.23
N LEU A 103 10.66 0.60 5.38
CA LEU A 103 9.87 1.74 5.82
C LEU A 103 10.81 2.92 6.05
N HIS A 104 10.27 4.14 5.95
CA HIS A 104 11.08 5.36 6.05
C HIS A 104 11.91 5.41 7.35
N ASP A 105 11.33 4.91 8.44
CA ASP A 105 11.90 4.81 9.78
C ASP A 105 12.86 3.63 9.99
N GLU A 106 12.93 2.69 9.04
CA GLU A 106 13.83 1.53 9.10
C GLU A 106 15.20 1.78 8.42
N TYR A 107 15.37 2.91 7.75
CA TYR A 107 16.68 3.33 7.23
C TYR A 107 17.56 3.83 8.39
N GLY A 108 18.76 3.27 8.53
CA GLY A 108 19.69 3.61 9.63
C GLY A 108 20.16 5.07 9.62
N ASP A 109 20.31 5.64 10.82
CA ASP A 109 20.77 6.98 11.20
C ASP A 109 20.54 8.10 10.19
N VAL A 110 19.36 8.71 10.34
CA VAL A 110 19.13 10.13 10.04
C VAL A 110 20.13 10.92 10.91
N SER A 111 21.17 11.49 10.31
CA SER A 111 21.87 12.64 10.89
C SER A 111 20.81 13.62 11.39
N GLU A 112 20.91 14.07 12.65
CA GLU A 112 19.94 14.90 13.38
C GLU A 112 18.94 15.65 12.48
N PRO A 113 17.62 15.51 12.71
CA PRO A 113 16.64 16.26 11.92
C PRO A 113 16.96 17.77 12.07
N PRO A 114 17.06 18.55 10.97
CA PRO A 114 17.18 19.99 11.11
C PRO A 114 16.01 20.49 11.96
N SER A 115 16.33 21.35 12.93
CA SER A 115 15.38 21.94 13.88
C SER A 115 14.07 22.28 13.19
N ALA A 116 12.96 21.80 13.77
CA ALA A 116 11.61 21.96 13.25
C ALA A 116 11.37 23.40 12.71
N CYS A 117 11.19 23.52 11.40
CA CYS A 117 10.71 24.75 10.78
C CYS A 117 9.20 24.84 10.99
N CYS A 118 8.79 25.29 12.17
CA CYS A 118 7.53 25.99 12.38
C CYS A 118 7.88 27.38 12.91
N ASP A 119 7.93 28.36 12.01
CA ASP A 119 7.67 29.78 12.29
C ASP A 119 6.40 30.17 11.51
#